data_AF-A0AA95FS74-F1
#
_entry.id   AF-A0AA95FS74-F1
#
_cell.length_a   1.000
_cell.length_b   1.000
_cell.length_c   1.000
_cell.angle_alpha   90.00
_cell.angle_beta   90.00
_cell.angle_gamma   90.00
#
_symmetry.space_group_name_H-M   'P 1'
#
loop_
_entity.id
_entity.type
_entity.pdbx_description
1 polymer ?
#
loop_
_entity_poly.entity_id
_entity_poly.type
_entity_poly.pdbx_seq_one_letter_code
_entity_poly.pdbx_strand_id
1 'polypeptide(L)'
;MTEHILKVVAPYFDAVADGSKTFEVRKNDRAYQRGDTLVLWEYDDSGPGRPCQRWNCPECNPRHVRKVVTFVYSGDPRFGGIEPGTVVLALGDPSSLPSEAGGGRG
;
A
#
# COMPACT_ATOMS: atom_id res chain seq x y z
N MET A 1 0.78 5.59 -13.53
CA MET A 1 0.43 5.36 -12.13
C MET A 1 -0.86 4.57 -12.11
N THR A 2 -0.89 3.47 -11.37
CA THR A 2 -2.07 2.62 -11.19
C THR A 2 -2.56 2.74 -9.75
N GLU A 3 -3.88 2.66 -9.55
CA GLU A 3 -4.47 2.60 -8.21
C GLU A 3 -4.76 1.14 -7.83
N HIS A 4 -4.22 0.72 -6.69
CA HIS A 4 -4.40 -0.62 -6.15
C HIS A 4 -5.19 -0.55 -4.86
N ILE A 5 -6.33 -1.22 -4.83
CA ILE A 5 -7.15 -1.30 -3.63
C ILE A 5 -6.82 -2.60 -2.89
N LEU A 6 -6.47 -2.48 -1.60
CA LEU A 6 -5.92 -3.55 -0.78
C LEU A 6 -6.52 -3.53 0.62
N LYS A 7 -6.59 -4.71 1.25
CA LYS A 7 -6.94 -4.85 2.67
C LYS A 7 -5.68 -4.78 3.54
N VAL A 8 -5.80 -4.22 4.74
CA VAL A 8 -4.79 -4.20 5.80
C VAL A 8 -5.48 -4.50 7.12
N VAL A 9 -4.91 -5.40 7.93
CA VAL A 9 -5.52 -5.73 9.22
C VAL A 9 -5.38 -4.57 10.22
N ALA A 10 -6.38 -4.39 11.08
CA ALA A 10 -6.49 -3.29 12.04
C ALA A 10 -5.17 -2.86 12.73
N PRO A 11 -4.37 -3.75 13.37
CA PRO A 11 -3.17 -3.31 14.07
C PRO A 11 -2.08 -2.72 13.16
N TYR A 12 -2.04 -3.09 11.87
CA TYR A 12 -1.11 -2.47 10.92
C TYR A 12 -1.72 -1.24 10.25
N PHE A 13 -3.05 -1.16 10.18
CA PHE A 13 -3.73 -0.02 9.58
C PHE A 13 -3.39 1.27 10.32
N ASP A 14 -3.53 1.27 11.64
CA ASP A 14 -3.23 2.45 12.47
C ASP A 14 -1.77 2.90 12.31
N ALA A 15 -0.83 1.95 12.28
CA ALA A 15 0.59 2.26 12.09
C ALA A 15 0.90 2.82 10.69
N VAL A 16 0.18 2.41 9.64
CA VAL A 16 0.33 3.01 8.31
C VAL A 16 -0.35 4.38 8.23
N ALA A 17 -1.49 4.54 8.91
CA ALA A 17 -2.26 5.77 8.95
C ALA A 17 -1.52 6.89 9.69
N ASP A 18 -0.90 6.58 10.84
CA ASP A 18 -0.11 7.55 11.62
C ASP A 18 1.31 7.78 11.07
N GLY A 19 1.75 6.95 10.11
CA GLY A 19 3.04 7.07 9.44
C GLY A 19 4.22 6.42 10.18
N SER A 20 3.98 5.75 11.31
CA SER A 20 5.01 4.97 12.02
C SER A 20 5.47 3.74 11.23
N LYS A 21 4.59 3.19 10.38
CA LYS A 21 4.88 2.14 9.40
C LYS A 21 4.87 2.70 7.98
N THR A 22 6.07 2.90 7.44
CA THR A 22 6.28 3.49 6.10
C THR A 22 6.50 2.46 5.00
N PHE A 23 6.05 1.22 5.19
CA PHE A 23 6.22 0.15 4.19
C PHE A 23 5.10 -0.89 4.23
N GLU A 24 4.85 -1.54 3.09
CA GLU A 24 4.00 -2.72 2.94
C GLU A 24 4.80 -3.90 2.38
N VAL A 25 4.41 -5.13 2.73
CA VAL A 25 5.00 -6.36 2.19
C VAL A 25 3.90 -7.12 1.45
N ARG A 26 4.11 -7.41 0.17
CA ARG A 26 3.08 -8.00 -0.70
C ARG A 26 3.67 -9.01 -1.67
N LYS A 27 2.87 -9.99 -2.09
CA LYS A 27 3.16 -10.75 -3.32
C LYS A 27 3.15 -9.79 -4.51
N ASN A 28 4.09 -9.94 -5.43
CA ASN A 28 4.17 -9.10 -6.62
C ASN A 28 3.28 -9.62 -7.77
N ASP A 29 2.00 -9.87 -7.49
CA ASP A 29 0.99 -10.36 -8.45
C ASP A 29 0.30 -9.24 -9.24
N ARG A 30 0.60 -7.98 -8.92
CA ARG A 30 0.03 -6.77 -9.56
C ARG A 30 1.06 -5.90 -10.26
N ALA A 31 2.32 -6.36 -10.33
CA ALA A 31 3.43 -5.62 -10.93
C ALA A 31 3.58 -4.18 -10.40
N TYR A 32 3.56 -4.01 -9.07
CA TYR A 32 3.62 -2.69 -8.42
C TYR A 32 4.79 -1.84 -8.91
N GLN A 33 4.56 -0.56 -9.14
CA GLN A 33 5.58 0.39 -9.60
C GLN A 33 5.71 1.58 -8.65
N ARG A 34 6.88 2.23 -8.68
CA ARG A 34 7.04 3.56 -8.09
C ARG A 34 6.03 4.52 -8.71
N GLY A 35 5.36 5.29 -7.86
CA GLY A 35 4.29 6.22 -8.22
C GLY A 35 2.88 5.62 -8.18
N ASP A 36 2.74 4.31 -8.00
CA ASP A 36 1.41 3.72 -7.82
C ASP A 36 0.76 4.18 -6.51
N THR A 37 -0.57 4.26 -6.51
CA THR A 37 -1.35 4.57 -5.31
C THR A 37 -1.87 3.29 -4.70
N LEU A 38 -1.67 3.12 -3.39
CA LEU A 38 -2.31 2.09 -2.60
C LEU A 38 -3.46 2.72 -1.80
N VAL A 39 -4.68 2.23 -2.00
CA VAL A 39 -5.84 2.52 -1.16
C VAL A 39 -5.98 1.35 -0.18
N LEU A 40 -5.50 1.55 1.03
CA LEU A 40 -5.47 0.54 2.07
C LEU A 40 -6.75 0.66 2.90
N TRP A 41 -7.55 -0.39 2.92
CA TRP A 41 -8.77 -0.48 3.72
C TRP A 41 -8.51 -1.28 4.98
N GLU A 42 -8.94 -0.75 6.12
CA GLU A 42 -8.94 -1.48 7.38
C GLU A 42 -9.85 -2.70 7.27
N TYR A 43 -9.32 -3.86 7.62
CA TYR A 43 -10.01 -5.13 7.66
C TYR A 43 -9.89 -5.72 9.07
N ASP A 44 -11.02 -6.01 9.69
CA ASP A 44 -11.09 -6.70 10.98
C ASP A 44 -11.66 -8.12 10.78
N ASP A 45 -10.96 -9.12 11.29
CA ASP A 45 -11.34 -10.54 11.21
C ASP A 45 -11.99 -11.06 12.50
N SER A 46 -12.18 -10.20 13.51
CA SER A 46 -12.43 -10.58 14.92
C SER A 46 -13.90 -10.86 15.34
N GLY A 47 -14.72 -11.50 14.51
CA GLY A 47 -15.83 -12.32 15.04
C GLY A 47 -17.24 -12.20 14.43
N PRO A 48 -18.22 -12.95 14.98
CA PRO A 48 -19.54 -13.17 14.41
C PRO A 48 -20.48 -11.99 14.72
N GLY A 49 -20.48 -11.02 13.82
CA GLY A 49 -21.33 -9.83 13.83
C GLY A 49 -20.99 -8.97 12.61
N ARG A 50 -20.76 -9.65 11.47
CA ARG A 50 -20.00 -9.12 10.33
C ARG A 50 -20.59 -7.79 9.86
N PRO A 51 -19.89 -6.64 9.99
CA PRO A 51 -20.18 -5.51 9.11
C PRO A 51 -20.08 -6.02 7.66
N CYS A 52 -20.98 -5.55 6.79
CA CYS A 52 -21.17 -6.06 5.44
C CYS A 52 -19.83 -6.40 4.75
N GLN A 53 -19.65 -7.65 4.34
CA GLN A 53 -18.45 -8.11 3.60
C GLN A 53 -18.42 -7.59 2.14
N ARG A 54 -19.35 -6.70 1.79
CA ARG A 54 -19.42 -6.09 0.48
C ARG A 54 -18.28 -5.09 0.35
N TRP A 55 -17.47 -5.28 -0.68
CA TRP A 55 -16.47 -4.31 -1.09
C TRP A 55 -17.14 -2.93 -1.30
N ASN A 56 -16.69 -1.91 -0.57
CA ASN A 56 -17.21 -0.54 -0.65
C ASN A 56 -18.67 -0.34 -0.18
N CYS A 57 -19.03 -0.91 0.97
CA CYS A 57 -20.34 -0.75 1.59
C CYS A 57 -20.44 0.60 2.37
N PRO A 58 -21.33 1.53 1.97
CA PRO A 58 -21.42 2.87 2.59
C PRO A 58 -21.86 2.82 4.06
N GLU A 59 -22.65 1.82 4.42
CA GLU A 59 -23.20 1.63 5.77
C GLU A 59 -22.16 1.14 6.78
N CYS A 60 -21.03 0.59 6.32
CA CYS A 60 -19.95 0.09 7.19
C CYS A 60 -18.65 0.89 7.06
N ASN A 61 -18.71 2.08 6.44
CA ASN A 61 -17.62 3.04 6.20
C ASN A 61 -16.22 2.59 6.68
N PRO A 62 -15.59 1.62 5.99
CA PRO A 62 -14.32 1.09 6.47
C PRO A 62 -13.26 2.18 6.33
N ARG A 63 -12.51 2.41 7.42
CA ARG A 63 -11.41 3.39 7.43
C ARG A 63 -10.45 3.02 6.31
N HIS A 64 -10.01 4.03 5.56
CA HIS A 64 -9.03 3.83 4.51
C HIS A 64 -7.98 4.94 4.53
N VAL A 65 -6.78 4.60 4.08
CA VAL A 65 -5.67 5.54 3.89
C VAL A 65 -5.11 5.39 2.50
N ARG A 66 -4.75 6.53 1.88
CA ARG A 66 -4.09 6.57 0.58
C ARG A 66 -2.60 6.77 0.80
N LYS A 67 -1.79 5.89 0.21
CA LYS A 67 -0.33 5.99 0.21
C LYS A 67 0.19 5.85 -1.21
N VAL A 68 1.33 6.45 -1.47
CA VAL A 68 2.02 6.33 -2.75
C VAL A 68 3.23 5.43 -2.59
N VAL A 69 3.44 4.53 -3.54
CA VAL A 69 4.63 3.69 -3.60
C VAL A 69 5.81 4.57 -4.01
N THR A 70 6.73 4.82 -3.09
CA THR A 70 7.93 5.64 -3.36
C THR A 70 9.12 4.80 -3.82
N PHE A 71 9.13 3.51 -3.45
CA PHE A 71 10.16 2.54 -3.84
C PHE A 71 9.59 1.11 -3.82
N VAL A 72 10.12 0.24 -4.68
CA VAL A 72 9.78 -1.19 -4.73
C VAL A 72 11.07 -2.00 -4.61
N TYR A 73 11.16 -2.83 -3.58
CA TYR A 73 12.28 -3.75 -3.36
C TYR A 73 11.82 -5.20 -3.56
N SER A 74 12.47 -5.93 -4.46
CA SER A 74 12.15 -7.33 -4.80
C SER A 74 13.20 -8.34 -4.31
N GLY A 75 14.08 -7.95 -3.38
CA GLY A 75 15.19 -8.77 -2.90
C GLY A 75 16.48 -8.55 -3.68
N ASP A 76 17.60 -8.96 -3.07
CA ASP A 76 18.92 -8.90 -3.68
C ASP A 76 19.31 -10.31 -4.20
N PRO A 77 19.64 -10.48 -5.49
CA PRO A 77 20.01 -11.78 -6.03
C PRO A 77 21.30 -12.39 -5.48
N ARG A 78 22.18 -11.57 -4.89
CA ARG A 78 23.49 -11.97 -4.35
C ARG A 78 23.44 -12.26 -2.86
N PHE A 79 22.67 -11.47 -2.12
CA PHE A 79 22.61 -11.54 -0.65
C PHE A 79 21.27 -12.07 -0.11
N GLY A 80 20.26 -12.21 -0.97
CA GLY A 80 18.90 -12.63 -0.60
C GLY A 80 18.10 -11.51 0.08
N GLY A 81 17.31 -11.89 1.10
CA GLY A 81 16.67 -10.94 2.02
C GLY A 81 15.15 -11.10 2.16
N ILE A 82 14.42 -11.22 1.05
CA ILE A 82 12.97 -11.45 1.05
C ILE A 82 12.61 -12.68 0.23
N GLU A 83 11.49 -13.32 0.56
CA GLU A 83 11.00 -14.50 -0.14
C GLU A 83 10.77 -14.18 -1.64
N PRO A 84 11.24 -15.03 -2.57
CA PRO A 84 11.01 -14.84 -4.01
C PRO A 84 9.52 -14.66 -4.34
N GLY A 85 9.22 -13.65 -5.18
CA GLY A 85 7.84 -13.29 -5.52
C GLY A 85 7.16 -12.34 -4.52
N THR A 86 7.84 -11.97 -3.43
CA THR A 86 7.42 -10.92 -2.50
C THR A 86 8.16 -9.62 -2.80
N VAL A 87 7.50 -8.49 -2.55
CA VAL A 87 8.06 -7.14 -2.64
C VAL A 87 7.80 -6.38 -1.34
N VAL A 88 8.75 -5.51 -1.01
CA VAL A 88 8.58 -4.45 -0.02
C VAL A 88 8.30 -3.15 -0.76
N LEU A 89 7.16 -2.53 -0.46
CA LEU A 89 6.70 -1.27 -1.02
C LEU A 89 6.96 -0.18 0.01
N ALA A 90 7.86 0.74 -0.27
CA ALA A 90 8.00 1.94 0.56
C ALA A 90 6.80 2.85 0.32
N LEU A 91 6.23 3.39 1.39
CA LEU A 91 5.04 4.22 1.39
C LEU A 91 5.41 5.67 1.67
N GLY A 92 4.83 6.57 0.89
CA GLY A 92 4.83 8.01 1.15
C GLY A 92 3.41 8.57 1.08
N ASP A 93 3.26 9.83 1.44
CA ASP A 93 2.00 10.56 1.25
C ASP A 93 1.88 11.07 -0.19
N PRO A 94 0.68 11.37 -0.70
CA PRO A 94 0.51 11.88 -2.06
C PRO A 94 1.36 13.12 -2.40
N SER A 95 1.71 13.93 -1.41
CA SER A 95 2.60 15.09 -1.54
C SER A 95 4.09 14.75 -1.58
N SER A 96 4.49 13.49 -1.33
CA SER A 96 5.90 13.09 -1.24
C SER A 96 6.54 12.78 -2.59
N LEU A 97 5.76 12.70 -3.67
CA LEU A 97 6.34 12.66 -5.01
C LEU A 97 6.69 14.10 -5.44
N PRO A 98 7.90 14.36 -5.93
CA PRO A 98 8.16 15.62 -6.60
C PRO A 98 7.17 15.75 -7.75
N SER A 99 6.56 16.94 -7.92
CA SER A 99 5.85 17.23 -9.17
C SER A 99 6.82 16.95 -10.30
N GLU A 100 6.41 16.21 -11.32
CA GLU A 100 7.16 16.04 -12.56
C GLU A 100 7.32 17.43 -13.20
N ALA A 101 8.25 18.22 -12.68
CA ALA A 101 8.59 19.54 -13.15
C ALA A 101 9.47 19.34 -14.38
N GLY A 102 8.82 19.34 -15.54
CA GLY A 102 9.36 19.72 -16.83
C GLY A 102 10.65 19.01 -17.25
N GLY A 103 10.52 18.04 -18.15
CA GLY A 103 11.63 17.61 -19.00
C GLY A 103 12.17 18.79 -19.81
N GLY A 104 13.10 19.53 -19.24
CA GLY A 104 13.95 20.47 -19.94
C GLY A 104 15.01 19.67 -20.69
N ARG A 105 14.79 19.49 -21.99
CA ARG A 105 15.86 19.14 -22.92
C ARG A 105 16.82 20.33 -22.98
N GLY A 106 18.08 20.11 -22.65
CA GLY A 106 19.22 20.99 -22.89
C GLY A 106 20.41 20.14 -23.29
#